data_AF-A0A1E1MGP1-F1
#
_entry.id   AF-A0A1E1MGP1-F1
#
_cell.length_a   1.000
_cell.length_b   1.000
_cell.length_c   1.000
_cell.angle_alpha   90.00
_cell.angle_beta   90.00
_cell.angle_gamma   90.00
#
_symmetry.space_group_name_H-M   'P 1'
#
loop_
_entity.id
_entity.type
_entity.pdbx_description
1 polymer ?
#
loop_
_entity_poly.entity_id
_entity_poly.type
_entity_poly.pdbx_seq_one_letter_code
_entity_poly.pdbx_strand_id
1 'polypeptide(L)' 'MEKGECRVAGDCVSGVCDPTVGSHPSTTTRRCVGSGNEGDLCRINFGGSCNPPYRCINDVGGSDIGTCSDN' A
#
# COMPACT_ATOMS: atom_id res chain seq x y z
N MET A 1 16.53 9.31 -3.07
CA MET A 1 15.30 8.51 -2.91
C MET A 1 14.39 8.94 -4.03
N GLU A 2 14.19 8.07 -5.01
CA GLU A 2 13.22 8.33 -6.07
C GLU A 2 11.82 8.32 -5.43
N LYS A 3 10.96 9.27 -5.83
CA LYS A 3 9.62 9.42 -5.25
C LYS A 3 8.85 8.10 -5.38
N GLY A 4 8.45 7.49 -4.26
CA GLY A 4 7.65 6.27 -4.23
C GLY A 4 8.41 4.98 -3.91
N GLU A 5 9.73 5.02 -3.67
CA GLU A 5 10.45 3.89 -3.07
C GLU A 5 10.13 3.74 -1.58
N CYS A 6 9.97 2.52 -1.11
CA CYS A 6 9.75 2.21 0.31
C CYS A 6 10.78 1.21 0.83
N ARG A 7 11.07 1.23 2.12
CA ARG A 7 11.87 0.18 2.77
C ARG A 7 10.98 -0.73 3.59
N VAL A 8 10.01 -0.14 4.27
CA VAL A 8 9.00 -0.82 5.08
C VAL A 8 7.61 -0.34 4.68
N ALA A 9 6.60 -1.13 5.05
CA ALA A 9 5.20 -0.79 4.86
C ALA A 9 4.85 0.64 5.31
N GLY A 10 5.43 1.09 6.43
CA GLY A 10 5.15 2.40 7.00
C GLY A 10 5.73 3.61 6.27
N ASP A 11 6.60 3.40 5.27
CA ASP A 11 7.03 4.49 4.38
C ASP A 11 5.91 4.90 3.40
N CYS A 12 4.92 4.02 3.21
CA CYS A 12 3.84 4.20 2.26
C CYS A 12 2.60 4.71 2.95
N VAL A 13 1.96 5.72 2.34
CA VAL A 13 0.66 6.22 2.79
C VAL A 13 -0.31 5.06 2.93
N SER A 14 -0.38 4.17 1.95
CA SER A 14 -1.17 2.94 1.94
C SER A 14 -0.78 1.87 2.95
N GLY A 15 0.40 1.94 3.57
CA GLY A 15 0.96 0.83 4.34
C GLY A 15 1.39 -0.37 3.46
N VAL A 16 1.32 -0.25 2.13
CA VAL A 16 1.64 -1.33 1.19
C VAL A 16 2.92 -1.01 0.45
N CYS A 17 3.96 -1.80 0.72
CA CYS A 17 5.28 -1.69 0.13
C CYS A 17 5.54 -2.96 -0.68
N ASP A 18 5.27 -2.90 -1.98
CA ASP A 18 5.36 -4.05 -2.87
C ASP A 18 6.78 -4.18 -3.44
N PRO A 19 7.40 -5.38 -3.39
CA PRO A 19 8.66 -5.63 -4.05
C PRO A 19 8.45 -5.70 -5.56
N THR A 20 8.49 -4.55 -6.24
CA THR A 20 8.59 -4.55 -7.70
C THR A 20 9.93 -5.14 -8.11
N VAL A 21 9.89 -6.29 -8.80
CA VAL A 21 11.09 -6.81 -9.48
C VAL A 21 11.40 -5.81 -10.59
N GLY A 22 12.45 -4.99 -10.41
CA GLY A 22 12.92 -4.13 -11.48
C GLY A 22 13.24 -4.99 -12.71
N SER A 23 13.16 -4.40 -13.91
CA SER A 23 13.49 -5.12 -15.15
C SER A 23 14.92 -5.71 -15.18
N HIS A 24 15.76 -5.35 -14.20
CA HIS A 24 16.97 -6.08 -13.84
C HIS A 24 16.72 -7.03 -12.65
N PRO A 25 16.93 -8.36 -12.81
CA PRO A 25 16.69 -9.36 -11.76
C PRO A 25 17.58 -9.22 -10.51
N SER A 26 18.54 -8.31 -10.52
CA SER A 26 19.52 -8.10 -9.45
C SER A 26 19.14 -6.98 -8.47
N THR A 27 18.12 -6.18 -8.77
CA THR A 27 17.68 -5.05 -7.93
C THR A 27 16.22 -5.21 -7.55
N THR A 28 15.97 -5.77 -6.36
CA THR A 28 14.65 -5.75 -5.74
C THR A 28 14.40 -4.35 -5.18
N THR A 29 13.77 -3.48 -5.96
CA THR A 29 13.33 -2.16 -5.49
C THR A 29 11.92 -2.29 -4.96
N ARG A 30 11.69 -1.90 -3.72
CA ARG A 30 10.34 -1.90 -3.16
C ARG A 30 9.69 -0.54 -3.41
N ARG A 31 8.43 -0.54 -3.83
CA ARG A 31 7.66 0.66 -4.12
C ARG A 31 6.35 0.70 -3.36
N CYS A 32 5.95 1.90 -2.98
CA CYS A 32 4.65 2.13 -2.40
C CYS A 32 3.57 1.88 -3.43
N VAL A 33 2.57 1.10 -3.04
CA VAL A 33 1.42 0.78 -3.88
C VAL A 33 0.17 1.33 -3.22
N GLY A 34 -0.64 2.07 -3.97
CA GLY A 34 -1.80 2.76 -3.42
C GLY A 34 -1.43 4.13 -2.87
N SER A 35 -2.15 5.16 -3.32
CA SER A 35 -1.98 6.54 -2.85
C SER A 35 -2.83 6.82 -1.60
N GLY A 36 -3.60 5.83 -1.15
CA GLY A 36 -4.59 5.95 -0.09
C GLY A 36 -5.93 6.52 -0.57
N ASN A 37 -6.18 6.58 -1.87
CA ASN A 37 -7.47 7.04 -2.42
C ASN A 37 -8.45 5.88 -2.56
N GLU A 38 -9.73 6.18 -2.78
CA GLU A 38 -10.74 5.17 -3.09
C GLU A 38 -10.29 4.22 -4.21
N GLY A 39 -10.46 2.91 -4.00
CA GLY A 39 -10.03 1.85 -4.90
C GLY A 39 -8.56 1.43 -4.78
N ASP A 40 -7.73 2.16 -4.03
CA ASP A 40 -6.33 1.79 -3.79
C ASP A 40 -6.20 0.64 -2.79
N LEU A 41 -5.13 -0.15 -2.94
CA LEU A 41 -4.76 -1.14 -1.93
C LEU A 41 -4.32 -0.44 -0.63
N CYS A 42 -4.71 -1.05 0.48
CA CYS A 42 -4.45 -0.52 1.82
C CYS A 42 -4.10 -1.65 2.78
N ARG A 43 -3.45 -1.34 3.90
CA ARG A 43 -3.11 -2.33 4.92
C ARG A 43 -4.02 -2.17 6.13
N ILE A 44 -4.78 -3.21 6.46
CA ILE A 44 -5.91 -3.13 7.42
C ILE A 44 -5.43 -2.85 8.85
N ASN A 45 -4.26 -3.39 9.19
CA ASN A 45 -3.61 -3.19 10.50
C ASN A 45 -2.70 -1.95 10.53
N PHE A 46 -2.74 -1.09 9.51
CA PHE A 46 -1.93 0.12 9.43
C PHE A 46 -2.82 1.36 9.44
N GLY A 47 -2.91 2.02 10.60
CA GLY A 47 -3.64 3.27 10.74
C GLY A 47 -3.01 4.35 9.85
N GLY A 48 -3.81 4.94 8.95
CA GLY A 48 -3.35 5.92 7.97
C GLY A 48 -3.20 5.39 6.55
N SER A 49 -3.48 4.11 6.30
CA SER A 49 -3.47 3.49 4.97
C SER A 49 -4.38 4.15 3.92
N CYS A 50 -5.38 4.91 4.34
CA CYS A 50 -6.29 5.59 3.44
C CYS A 50 -6.37 7.06 3.83
N ASN A 51 -6.41 7.93 2.82
CA ASN A 51 -6.65 9.35 3.01
C ASN A 51 -8.10 9.54 3.51
N PRO A 52 -8.34 10.43 4.48
CA PRO A 52 -9.70 10.79 4.86
C PRO A 52 -10.49 11.29 3.64
N PRO A 53 -11.78 10.92 3.49
CA PRO A 53 -12.64 10.18 4.44
C PRO A 53 -12.57 8.64 4.33
N TYR A 54 -11.76 8.11 3.42
CA TYR A 54 -11.75 6.68 3.09
C TYR A 54 -11.20 5.81 4.22
N ARG A 55 -11.69 4.57 4.28
CA ARG A 55 -11.26 3.56 5.25
C ARG A 55 -10.79 2.31 4.53
N CYS A 56 -9.83 1.63 5.12
CA CYS A 56 -9.33 0.37 4.59
C CYS A 56 -10.33 -0.76 4.89
N ILE A 57 -10.95 -1.31 3.86
CA ILE A 57 -11.97 -2.37 3.97
C ILE A 57 -11.39 -3.68 3.41
N ASN A 58 -11.62 -4.80 4.09
CA ASN A 58 -11.14 -6.12 3.65
C ASN A 58 -12.30 -6.97 3.14
N ASP A 59 -12.60 -6.87 1.85
CA ASP A 59 -13.64 -7.70 1.22
C ASP A 59 -13.27 -9.18 1.09
N VAL A 60 -11.97 -9.49 1.02
CA VAL A 60 -11.49 -10.84 0.67
C VAL A 60 -11.34 -11.76 1.89
N GLY A 61 -11.35 -11.24 3.13
CA GLY A 61 -11.32 -12.03 4.36
C GLY A 61 -10.15 -13.00 4.45
N GLY A 62 -8.96 -12.54 4.85
CA GLY A 62 -7.81 -13.43 5.08
C GLY A 62 -6.43 -12.87 4.73
N SER A 63 -6.38 -11.69 4.10
CA SER A 63 -5.13 -10.96 3.82
C SER A 63 -5.04 -9.73 4.71
N ASP A 64 -3.82 -9.33 5.12
CA ASP A 64 -3.56 -8.03 5.77
C ASP A 64 -3.76 -6.82 4.83
N ILE A 65 -4.12 -7.09 3.57
CA ILE A 65 -4.36 -6.12 2.50
C ILE A 65 -5.87 -6.01 2.27
N GLY A 66 -6.39 -4.79 2.28
CA GLY A 66 -7.74 -4.43 1.86
C GLY A 66 -7.73 -3.42 0.72
N THR A 67 -8.86 -2.78 0.52
CA THR A 67 -9.05 -1.68 -0.44
C THR A 67 -9.59 -0.45 0.30
N CYS A 68 -9.06 0.73 -0.01
CA CYS A 68 -9.60 1.98 0.49
C CYS A 68 -10.97 2.21 -0.15
N SER A 69 -12.00 2.40 0.66
CA SER A 69 -13.34 2.71 0.16
C SER A 69 -14.03 3.66 1.14
N ASP A 70 -14.98 4.43 0.61
CA ASP A 70 -15.93 5.17 1.44
C ASP A 70 -16.74 4.16 2.26
N ASN A 71 -17.04 4.50 3.52
CA ASN A 71 -17.64 3.56 4.47
C ASN A 71 -19.12 3.32 4.21
#